data_AF-A0AAV8S2M3-F1
#
_entry.id   AF-A0AAV8S2M3-F1
#
_cell.length_a   1.000
_cell.length_b   1.000
_cell.length_c   1.000
_cell.angle_alpha   90.00
_cell.angle_beta   90.00
_cell.angle_gamma   90.00
#
_symmetry.space_group_name_H-M   'P 1'
#
loop_
_entity.id
_entity.type
_entity.pdbx_description
1 polymer ?
#
loop_
_entity_poly.entity_id
_entity_poly.type
_entity_poly.pdbx_seq_one_letter_code
_entity_poly.pdbx_strand_id
1 'polypeptide(L)' 'MMIKEENKAKEEAVVGGEGARWSSGAYHMRFMLPDNCDKQKVTAELRNGLLLVVVPKTKTDRKVKNIDIL' A
#
# COMPACT_ATOMS: atom_id res chain seq x y z
N MET A 1 2.24 8.80 1.44
CA MET A 1 1.84 7.89 0.34
C MET A 1 0.37 7.54 0.51
N MET A 2 -0.37 7.45 -0.60
CA MET A 2 -1.79 7.10 -0.60
C MET A 2 -2.05 5.96 -1.59
N ILE A 3 -2.78 4.94 -1.15
CA ILE A 3 -3.27 3.86 -1.99
C ILE A 3 -4.79 3.97 -2.00
N LYS A 4 -5.38 4.02 -3.19
CA LYS A 4 -6.83 4.02 -3.39
C LYS A 4 -7.20 2.87 -4.31
N GLU A 5 -8.24 2.15 -3.95
CA GLU A 5 -8.83 1.10 -4.77
C GLU A 5 -10.35 1.30 -4.78
N GLU A 6 -10.94 1.16 -5.96
CA GLU A 6 -12.38 1.18 -6.16
C GLU A 6 -12.78 -0.12 -6.84
N ASN A 7 -13.31 -1.05 -6.05
CA ASN A 7 -13.81 -2.31 -6.58
C ASN A 7 -15.25 -2.11 -7.06
N LYS A 8 -15.44 -1.94 -8.37
CA LYS A 8 -16.79 -1.93 -8.95
C LYS A 8 -17.38 -3.34 -8.80
N ALA A 9 -18.51 -3.43 -8.11
CA ALA A 9 -19.30 -4.66 -8.08
C ALA A 9 -19.52 -5.12 -9.52
N LYS A 10 -19.05 -6.32 -9.85
CA LYS A 10 -19.47 -6.97 -11.08
C LYS A 10 -20.89 -7.46 -10.84
N GLU A 11 -21.86 -6.87 -11.53
CA GLU A 11 -23.17 -7.48 -11.70
C GLU A 11 -23.00 -8.74 -12.56
N GLU A 12 -22.63 -9.84 -11.93
CA GLU A 12 -22.86 -11.16 -12.49
C GLU A 12 -23.76 -11.92 -11.52
N ALA A 13 -25.02 -12.06 -11.92
CA ALA A 13 -25.97 -12.94 -11.28
C ALA A 13 -25.45 -14.37 -11.36
N VAL A 14 -24.95 -14.92 -10.25
CA VAL A 14 -24.75 -16.37 -10.12
C VAL A 14 -25.99 -16.93 -9.43
N VAL A 15 -26.96 -17.36 -10.24
CA VAL A 15 -27.94 -18.36 -9.84
C VAL A 15 -27.18 -19.67 -9.64
N GLY A 16 -27.12 -20.13 -8.39
CA GLY A 16 -26.68 -21.48 -8.05
C GLY A 16 -25.15 -21.66 -7.95
N GLY A 17 -24.68 -21.88 -6.73
CA GLY A 17 -23.30 -22.22 -6.42
C GLY A 17 -22.73 -21.30 -5.35
N GLU A 18 -22.10 -21.86 -4.33
CA GLU A 18 -21.44 -21.17 -3.21
C GLU A 18 -20.37 -20.18 -3.71
N GLY A 19 -20.82 -19.04 -4.24
CA GLY A 19 -19.98 -17.97 -4.74
C GLY A 19 -19.40 -17.22 -3.57
N ALA A 20 -18.07 -17.17 -3.50
CA ALA A 20 -17.34 -16.38 -2.51
C ALA A 20 -17.96 -14.98 -2.42
N ARG A 21 -18.47 -14.63 -1.24
CA ARG A 21 -19.09 -13.33 -0.97
C ARG A 21 -18.00 -12.26 -0.94
N TRP A 22 -17.63 -11.72 -2.09
CA TRP A 22 -16.69 -10.60 -2.17
C TRP A 22 -17.45 -9.33 -1.77
N SER A 23 -17.02 -8.65 -0.70
CA SER A 23 -17.50 -7.31 -0.41
C SER A 23 -16.91 -6.35 -1.46
N SER A 24 -17.73 -5.87 -2.39
CA SER A 24 -17.36 -4.74 -3.24
C SER A 24 -17.39 -3.45 -2.42
N GLY A 25 -16.33 -2.66 -2.46
CA GLY A 25 -16.23 -1.40 -1.74
C GLY A 25 -15.04 -0.58 -2.22
N ALA A 26 -14.95 0.66 -1.77
CA ALA A 26 -13.79 1.51 -2.00
C ALA A 26 -12.88 1.48 -0.77
N TYR A 27 -11.59 1.24 -0.97
CA TYR A 27 -10.60 1.20 0.09
C TYR A 27 -9.52 2.25 -0.10
N HIS A 28 -9.13 2.88 1.02
CA HIS A 28 -8.19 3.98 1.04
C HIS A 28 -7.17 3.77 2.17
N MET A 29 -5.88 3.63 1.83
CA MET A 29 -4.78 3.60 2.80
C MET A 29 -3.91 4.83 2.69
N ARG A 30 -3.43 5.32 3.83
CA ARG A 30 -2.41 6.38 3.89
C ARG A 30 -1.25 5.93 4.76
N PHE A 31 -0.04 6.12 4.25
CA PHE A 31 1.21 5.87 4.97
C PHE A 31 2.01 7.17 5.04
N MET A 32 2.48 7.51 6.24
CA MET A 32 3.50 8.55 6.37
C MET A 32 4.85 7.96 5.99
N LEU A 33 5.44 8.48 4.92
CA LEU A 33 6.78 8.07 4.50
C LEU A 33 7.81 8.91 5.26
N PRO A 34 8.96 8.33 5.63
CA PRO A 34 10.10 9.10 6.08
C PRO A 34 10.55 10.14 5.04
N ASP A 35 11.21 11.21 5.50
CA ASP A 35 11.73 12.26 4.61
C ASP A 35 12.85 11.76 3.70
N ASN A 36 13.56 10.70 4.11
CA ASN A 36 14.69 10.13 3.38
C ASN A 36 14.27 9.16 2.26
N CYS A 37 13.17 9.41 1.57
CA CYS A 37 12.68 8.59 0.47
C CYS A 37 12.91 9.28 -0.88
N ASP A 38 13.42 8.54 -1.87
CA ASP A 38 13.54 9.02 -3.24
C ASP A 38 12.22 8.83 -3.99
N LYS A 39 11.42 9.90 -4.04
CA LYS A 39 10.08 9.88 -4.64
C LYS A 39 10.09 9.60 -6.14
N GLN A 40 11.19 9.88 -6.85
CA GLN A 40 11.27 9.66 -8.30
C GLN A 40 11.51 8.19 -8.65
N LYS A 41 12.00 7.38 -7.70
CA LYS A 41 12.31 5.96 -7.90
C LYS A 41 11.28 5.02 -7.27
N VAL A 42 10.10 5.53 -6.90
CA VAL A 42 9.01 4.69 -6.40
C VAL A 42 8.49 3.83 -7.55
N THR A 43 8.41 2.51 -7.34
CA THR A 43 7.83 1.58 -8.31
C THR A 43 6.65 0.84 -7.69
N ALA A 44 5.67 0.47 -8.53
CA ALA A 44 4.50 -0.29 -8.10
C ALA A 44 4.18 -1.38 -9.13
N GLU A 45 3.88 -2.59 -8.65
CA GLU A 45 3.48 -3.72 -9.46
C GLU A 45 2.24 -4.39 -8.84
N LEU A 46 1.26 -4.74 -9.67
CA LEU A 46 0.10 -5.52 -9.27
C LEU A 46 0.16 -6.88 -9.96
N ARG A 47 0.30 -7.96 -9.18
CA ARG A 47 0.36 -9.34 -9.70
C ARG A 47 -0.52 -10.24 -8.87
N ASN A 48 -1.39 -11.01 -9.51
CA ASN A 48 -2.28 -12.00 -8.87
C ASN A 48 -3.07 -11.44 -7.66
N GLY A 49 -3.53 -10.19 -7.74
CA GLY A 49 -4.25 -9.53 -6.66
C GLY A 49 -3.38 -8.95 -5.53
N LEU A 50 -2.06 -9.03 -5.64
CA LEU A 50 -1.10 -8.48 -4.68
C LEU A 50 -0.44 -7.22 -5.24
N LEU A 51 -0.62 -6.09 -4.55
CA LEU A 51 0.02 -4.82 -4.86
C LEU A 51 1.37 -4.71 -4.13
N LEU A 52 2.47 -4.78 -4.86
CA LEU A 52 3.82 -4.53 -4.37
C LEU A 52 4.19 -3.08 -4.68
N VAL A 53 4.53 -2.29 -3.65
CA VAL A 53 5.06 -0.93 -3.83
C VAL A 53 6.44 -0.83 -3.18
N VAL A 54 7.44 -0.41 -3.96
CA VAL A 54 8.81 -0.24 -3.51
C VAL A 54 9.10 1.26 -3.42
N VAL A 55 9.49 1.71 -2.23
CA VAL A 55 9.90 3.10 -1.96
C VAL A 55 11.37 3.10 -1.54
N PRO A 56 12.32 3.40 -2.46
CA PRO A 56 13.73 3.43 -2.13
C PRO A 56 14.06 4.53 -1.11
N LYS A 57 14.88 4.19 -0.11
CA LYS A 57 15.42 5.16 0.84
C LYS A 57 16.75 5.70 0.34
N THR A 58 17.00 6.98 0.56
CA THR A 58 18.30 7.60 0.31
C THR A 58 19.32 7.10 1.34
N LYS A 59 20.57 6.96 0.91
CA LYS A 59 21.67 6.68 1.85
C LYS A 59 21.77 7.86 2.82
N THR A 60 21.70 7.56 4.11
CA THR A 60 21.79 8.54 5.19
C THR A 60 22.58 7.89 6.31
N ASP A 61 23.53 8.62 6.86
CA ASP A 61 24.24 8.18 8.06
C ASP A 61 23.26 8.06 9.22
N ARG A 62 23.29 6.91 9.88
CA ARG A 62 22.42 6.63 11.01
C ARG A 62 22.81 7.59 12.14
N LYS A 63 21.99 8.61 12.38
CA LYS A 63 22.20 9.54 13.50
C LYS A 63 21.93 8.80 14.81
N VAL A 64 23.00 8.35 15.47
CA VAL A 64 22.93 7.85 16.84
C VAL A 64 22.69 9.07 17.75
N LYS A 65 21.56 9.09 18.43
CA LYS A 65 21.31 10.08 19.50
C LYS A 65 21.61 9.40 20.82
N ASN A 66 22.69 9.82 21.47
CA ASN A 66 22.87 9.53 22.88
C ASN A 66 21.89 10.43 23.65
N ILE A 67 21.06 9.81 24.48
CA ILE A 67 20.14 10.52 25.36
C ILE A 67 20.69 10.34 26.76
N ASP A 68 21.21 11.42 27.32
CA ASP A 68 21.59 11.46 28.73
C ASP A 68 20.33 11.72 29.56
N ILE A 69 20.16 10.93 30.63
CA ILE A 69 19.10 11.11 31.62
C ILE A 69 19.79 11.67 32.86
N LEU A 70 19.41 12.90 33.25
CA LEU A 70 19.85 13.56 34.48
C LEU A 70 19.02 13.11 35.67
#